data_AF-A0A9D4PB59-F1
#
_entry.id   AF-A0A9D4PB59-F1
#
_cell.length_a   1.000
_cell.length_b   1.000
_cell.length_c   1.000
_cell.angle_alpha   90.00
_cell.angle_beta   90.00
_cell.angle_gamma   90.00
#
_symmetry.space_group_name_H-M   'P 1'
#
loop_
_entity.id
_entity.type
_entity.pdbx_description
1 polymer ?
#
loop_
_entity_poly.entity_id
_entity_poly.type
_entity_poly.pdbx_seq_one_letter_code
_entity_poly.pdbx_strand_id
1 'polypeptide(L)'
;MSRQAAGNKGGGGKSEAGGGYPARGAGASDAAVGARGAAGPFPGGSASPASTSSSASALASLFECPVCFDYVLPPILQCQNGHLVCSPCRQKLTCCPTCRGPIGNIRNLAMEKVANTVFFPCKYSLTGCPALLSHSDKPEHEEACEFRPYLCPCPGASCKWQGSLDQVMAHLVHSHKSITTLQGEDIVFLATDINLPGAVDWVMMQSCFGHHFMLVLEKQEKYDGHQQFFAVVQLIGSRKQADNFIYRLELNGHKRRLTWEATPRSIHEGVQAAIMSSDCLVFDTSIAQLFADSGNLGINVTISLS
;
A
#
# COMPACT_ATOMS: atom_id res chain seq x y z
N MET A 1 17.15 8.76 -53.01
CA MET A 1 18.38 7.95 -52.97
C MET A 1 18.11 6.83 -51.96
N SER A 2 17.58 5.70 -52.43
CA SER A 2 18.33 4.41 -52.60
C SER A 2 18.64 3.77 -51.25
N ARG A 3 18.32 2.53 -50.87
CA ARG A 3 17.77 1.27 -51.45
C ARG A 3 17.44 0.38 -50.21
N GLN A 4 16.31 -0.34 -50.13
CA GLN A 4 16.17 -1.83 -50.26
C GLN A 4 17.11 -2.68 -49.38
N ALA A 5 16.78 -3.84 -48.80
CA ALA A 5 15.59 -4.72 -48.76
C ALA A 5 15.88 -5.92 -47.83
N ALA A 6 14.81 -6.66 -47.43
CA ALA A 6 14.66 -8.13 -47.30
C ALA A 6 15.71 -8.98 -46.53
N GLY A 7 15.42 -10.08 -45.83
CA GLY A 7 14.22 -10.89 -45.66
C GLY A 7 14.60 -12.33 -45.25
N ASN A 8 13.72 -12.98 -44.47
CA ASN A 8 13.25 -14.37 -44.61
C ASN A 8 14.02 -15.61 -44.05
N LYS A 9 13.17 -16.58 -43.60
CA LYS A 9 13.32 -18.05 -43.39
C LYS A 9 14.19 -18.53 -42.21
N GLY A 10 13.86 -19.60 -41.47
CA GLY A 10 12.88 -20.68 -41.60
C GLY A 10 13.52 -22.05 -41.27
N GLY A 11 12.80 -22.95 -40.57
CA GLY A 11 13.14 -24.38 -40.36
C GLY A 11 13.35 -24.78 -38.89
N GLY A 12 12.86 -25.90 -38.34
CA GLY A 12 12.17 -27.08 -38.87
C GLY A 12 12.86 -28.39 -38.44
N GLY A 13 12.22 -29.19 -37.55
CA GLY A 13 12.52 -30.61 -37.25
C GLY A 13 13.67 -30.88 -36.25
N LYS A 14 13.76 -31.95 -35.46
CA LYS A 14 13.11 -33.29 -35.31
C LYS A 14 13.57 -33.84 -33.93
N SER A 15 12.67 -34.31 -33.04
CA SER A 15 12.45 -35.72 -32.61
C SER A 15 13.67 -36.60 -32.29
N GLU A 16 13.74 -37.15 -31.06
CA GLU A 16 14.15 -38.52 -30.66
C GLU A 16 13.85 -38.73 -29.15
N ALA A 17 12.98 -39.67 -28.76
CA ALA A 17 13.26 -41.04 -28.29
C ALA A 17 14.19 -41.06 -27.05
N GLY A 18 13.88 -41.64 -25.88
CA GLY A 18 13.16 -42.86 -25.56
C GLY A 18 14.05 -43.63 -24.56
N GLY A 19 13.53 -44.10 -23.43
CA GLY A 19 14.34 -44.86 -22.46
C GLY A 19 13.67 -45.02 -21.11
N GLY A 20 12.86 -46.08 -20.97
CA GLY A 20 12.25 -46.49 -19.70
C GLY A 20 12.97 -47.65 -19.01
N TYR A 21 12.45 -47.90 -17.79
CA TYR A 21 12.56 -49.09 -16.92
C TYR A 21 13.73 -49.19 -15.92
N PRO A 22 13.59 -49.94 -14.80
CA PRO A 22 12.38 -50.60 -14.26
C PRO A 22 12.08 -50.33 -12.77
N ALA A 23 10.84 -50.63 -12.40
CA ALA A 23 10.40 -50.93 -11.04
C ALA A 23 10.79 -52.38 -10.64
N ARG A 24 11.15 -52.55 -9.36
CA ARG A 24 11.21 -53.77 -8.55
C ARG A 24 10.89 -53.30 -7.11
N GLY A 25 10.09 -53.91 -6.25
CA GLY A 25 9.48 -55.23 -6.22
C GLY A 25 9.50 -55.74 -4.77
N ALA A 26 8.31 -55.88 -4.16
CA ALA A 26 7.87 -56.92 -3.21
C ALA A 26 8.46 -57.09 -1.78
N GLY A 27 7.55 -57.47 -0.86
CA GLY A 27 7.75 -58.26 0.37
C GLY A 27 7.86 -57.44 1.66
N ALA A 28 6.87 -57.32 2.57
CA ALA A 28 6.06 -58.31 3.29
C ALA A 28 6.87 -59.33 4.09
N SER A 29 6.90 -59.19 5.44
CA SER A 29 6.51 -60.24 6.39
C SER A 29 6.77 -59.85 7.85
N ASP A 30 5.78 -60.19 8.67
CA ASP A 30 5.67 -60.13 10.13
C ASP A 30 6.82 -60.75 10.94
N ALA A 31 6.95 -60.29 12.19
CA ALA A 31 7.11 -61.19 13.34
C ALA A 31 6.74 -60.46 14.65
N ALA A 32 5.67 -60.95 15.28
CA ALA A 32 5.20 -60.60 16.60
C ALA A 32 5.75 -61.57 17.66
N VAL A 33 6.15 -61.06 18.84
CA VAL A 33 6.08 -61.69 20.17
C VAL A 33 6.17 -60.52 21.17
N GLY A 34 5.33 -60.25 22.18
CA GLY A 34 4.36 -61.05 22.92
C GLY A 34 4.71 -60.93 24.41
N ALA A 35 4.06 -60.04 25.18
CA ALA A 35 4.00 -60.12 26.64
C ALA A 35 2.82 -59.35 27.22
N ARG A 36 2.11 -60.02 28.12
CA ARG A 36 0.80 -59.71 28.71
C ARG A 36 0.94 -58.74 29.90
N GLY A 37 -0.06 -57.89 30.12
CA GLY A 37 -0.22 -57.10 31.36
C GLY A 37 -1.64 -56.58 31.51
N ALA A 38 -2.24 -56.80 32.68
CA ALA A 38 -3.67 -56.81 32.96
C ALA A 38 -4.37 -55.43 33.04
N ALA A 39 -5.70 -55.47 32.92
CA ALA A 39 -6.63 -54.35 33.01
C ALA A 39 -6.78 -53.75 34.43
N GLY A 40 -6.98 -52.43 34.50
CA GLY A 40 -7.36 -51.66 35.69
C GLY A 40 -7.54 -50.16 35.34
N PRO A 41 -8.35 -49.39 36.09
CA PRO A 41 -9.41 -48.54 35.52
C PRO A 41 -9.04 -47.10 35.17
N PHE A 42 -9.81 -46.54 34.22
CA PHE A 42 -9.83 -45.13 33.81
C PHE A 42 -10.17 -44.18 34.96
N PRO A 43 -9.45 -43.05 35.10
CA PRO A 43 -10.03 -41.80 35.55
C PRO A 43 -10.23 -40.87 34.35
N GLY A 44 -11.47 -40.44 34.15
CA GLY A 44 -11.81 -39.37 33.23
C GLY A 44 -11.12 -38.07 33.67
N GLY A 45 -10.18 -37.61 32.86
CA GLY A 45 -9.59 -36.27 32.94
C GLY A 45 -10.17 -35.42 31.84
N SER A 46 -11.00 -34.45 32.22
CA SER A 46 -11.57 -33.42 31.36
C SER A 46 -10.47 -32.69 30.58
N ALA A 47 -10.45 -32.87 29.26
CA ALA A 47 -9.59 -32.09 28.38
C ALA A 47 -10.11 -30.64 28.32
N SER A 48 -9.40 -29.72 28.97
CA SER A 48 -9.61 -28.29 28.81
C SER A 48 -9.23 -27.85 27.38
N PRO A 49 -10.01 -26.95 26.72
CA PRO A 49 -9.69 -26.45 25.39
C PRO A 49 -8.70 -25.28 25.54
N ALA A 50 -7.41 -25.58 25.63
CA ALA A 50 -6.37 -24.56 25.66
C ALA A 50 -5.12 -25.07 24.92
N SER A 51 -5.08 -24.99 23.58
CA SER A 51 -3.83 -25.12 22.79
C SER A 51 -3.97 -24.92 21.27
N THR A 52 -5.05 -24.34 20.73
CA THR A 52 -5.17 -24.10 19.28
C THR A 52 -4.47 -22.83 18.78
N SER A 53 -4.02 -21.94 19.67
CA SER A 53 -3.38 -20.66 19.29
C SER A 53 -1.87 -20.74 19.07
N SER A 54 -1.17 -21.73 19.64
CA SER A 54 0.29 -21.85 19.55
C SER A 54 0.78 -22.54 18.28
N SER A 55 -0.04 -23.40 17.67
CA SER A 55 0.32 -24.12 16.44
C SER A 55 0.13 -23.27 15.18
N ALA A 56 -0.91 -22.43 15.15
CA ALA A 56 -1.20 -21.55 14.00
C ALA A 56 -0.13 -20.46 13.81
N SER A 57 0.35 -19.85 14.90
CA SER A 57 1.43 -18.86 14.86
C SER A 57 2.77 -19.50 14.46
N ALA A 58 3.06 -20.69 14.96
CA ALA A 58 4.24 -21.46 14.57
C ALA A 58 4.24 -21.77 13.07
N LEU A 59 3.09 -22.12 12.47
CA LEU A 59 2.98 -22.35 11.03
C LEU A 59 3.19 -21.08 10.20
N ALA A 60 2.66 -19.93 10.63
CA ALA A 60 2.88 -18.67 9.93
C ALA A 60 4.36 -18.28 9.88
N SER A 61 5.12 -18.54 10.96
CA SER A 61 6.56 -18.22 11.03
C SER A 61 7.41 -18.95 9.97
N LEU A 62 6.95 -20.11 9.48
CA LEU A 62 7.61 -20.85 8.40
C LEU A 62 7.60 -20.10 7.06
N PHE A 63 6.73 -19.10 6.93
CA PHE A 63 6.61 -18.24 5.75
C PHE A 63 7.39 -16.94 5.91
N GLU A 64 8.17 -16.71 6.96
CA GLU A 64 8.91 -15.45 7.10
C GLU A 64 10.07 -15.35 6.10
N CYS A 65 10.16 -14.19 5.43
CA CYS A 65 11.28 -13.89 4.56
C CYS A 65 12.50 -13.47 5.40
N PRO A 66 13.67 -14.12 5.25
CA PRO A 66 14.86 -13.84 6.08
C PRO A 66 15.55 -12.49 5.78
N VAL A 67 14.92 -11.63 4.97
CA VAL A 67 15.50 -10.36 4.48
C VAL A 67 14.69 -9.17 4.96
N CYS A 68 13.38 -9.19 4.70
CA CYS A 68 12.49 -8.12 5.13
C CYS A 68 11.67 -8.48 6.38
N PHE A 69 11.75 -9.72 6.86
CA PHE A 69 10.97 -10.25 7.99
C PHE A 69 9.45 -10.15 7.81
N ASP A 70 9.00 -10.04 6.55
CA ASP A 70 7.59 -10.11 6.17
C ASP A 70 7.24 -11.51 5.65
N TYR A 71 5.96 -11.84 5.60
CA TYR A 71 5.50 -13.15 5.16
C TYR A 71 5.61 -13.31 3.64
N VAL A 72 6.13 -14.46 3.21
CA VAL A 72 6.22 -14.91 1.82
C VAL A 72 4.85 -15.44 1.41
N LEU A 73 4.04 -14.57 0.83
CA LEU A 73 2.72 -14.91 0.29
C LEU A 73 2.84 -15.44 -1.16
N PRO A 74 1.84 -16.19 -1.66
CA PRO A 74 1.81 -16.64 -3.05
C PRO A 74 1.97 -15.50 -4.06
N PRO A 75 2.75 -15.68 -5.15
CA PRO A 75 3.53 -16.87 -5.49
C PRO A 75 4.77 -17.05 -4.58
N ILE A 76 4.90 -18.22 -3.97
CA ILE A 76 5.95 -18.51 -3.00
C ILE A 76 7.19 -19.01 -3.73
N LEU A 77 8.33 -18.32 -3.57
CA LEU A 77 9.58 -18.67 -4.22
C LEU A 77 10.53 -19.34 -3.24
N GLN A 78 11.27 -20.33 -3.74
CA GLN A 78 12.30 -21.06 -3.00
C GLN A 78 13.61 -21.16 -3.79
N CYS A 79 14.72 -21.29 -3.05
CA CYS A 79 15.99 -21.74 -3.64
C CYS A 79 15.99 -23.25 -3.90
N GLN A 80 17.05 -23.76 -4.54
CA GLN A 80 17.21 -25.21 -4.80
C GLN A 80 17.21 -26.06 -3.51
N ASN A 81 17.59 -25.48 -2.37
CA ASN A 81 17.61 -26.13 -1.07
C ASN A 81 16.33 -25.90 -0.23
N GLY A 82 15.27 -25.30 -0.80
CA GLY A 82 13.97 -25.17 -0.13
C GLY A 82 13.73 -23.89 0.70
N HIS A 83 14.73 -23.01 0.87
CA HIS A 83 14.55 -21.76 1.64
C HIS A 83 13.68 -20.75 0.90
N LEU A 84 12.71 -20.16 1.61
CA LEU A 84 11.75 -19.21 1.07
C LEU A 84 12.29 -17.78 1.05
N VAL A 85 11.92 -17.02 0.02
CA VAL A 85 12.19 -15.57 -0.10
C VAL A 85 11.00 -14.91 -0.80
N CYS A 86 10.57 -13.74 -0.33
CA CYS A 86 9.48 -13.01 -0.97
C CYS A 86 9.90 -12.44 -2.35
N SER A 87 8.92 -12.26 -3.24
CA SER A 87 9.16 -11.76 -4.60
C SER A 87 9.95 -10.43 -4.64
N PRO A 88 9.65 -9.41 -3.80
CA PRO A 88 10.41 -8.15 -3.80
C PRO A 88 11.87 -8.32 -3.40
N CYS A 89 12.17 -9.17 -2.42
CA CYS A 89 13.55 -9.43 -1.99
C CYS A 89 14.29 -10.28 -3.02
N ARG A 90 13.62 -11.25 -3.63
CA ARG A 90 14.20 -12.13 -4.65
C ARG A 90 14.85 -11.34 -5.79
N GLN A 91 14.21 -10.28 -6.27
CA GLN A 91 14.71 -9.45 -7.37
C GLN A 91 16.02 -8.74 -7.05
N LYS A 92 16.32 -8.51 -5.77
CA LYS A 92 17.51 -7.80 -5.29
C LYS A 92 18.68 -8.74 -4.95
N LEU A 93 18.48 -10.05 -5.07
CA LEU A 93 19.42 -11.07 -4.60
C LEU A 93 20.00 -11.89 -5.76
N THR A 94 21.30 -12.17 -5.67
CA THR A 94 22.03 -13.05 -6.59
C THR A 94 22.19 -14.47 -6.05
N CYS A 95 22.15 -14.65 -4.73
CA CYS A 95 22.25 -15.95 -4.04
C CYS A 95 21.24 -16.06 -2.89
N CYS A 96 21.00 -17.28 -2.41
CA CYS A 96 20.11 -17.53 -1.28
C CYS A 96 20.70 -16.91 0.01
N PRO A 97 19.96 -16.09 0.76
CA PRO A 97 20.47 -15.46 1.98
C PRO A 97 20.74 -16.48 3.09
N THR A 98 20.03 -17.62 3.09
CA THR A 98 20.16 -18.65 4.13
C THR A 98 21.28 -19.65 3.84
N CYS A 99 21.34 -20.21 2.63
CA CYS A 99 22.30 -21.28 2.29
C CYS A 99 23.41 -20.86 1.31
N ARG A 100 23.40 -19.61 0.83
CA ARG A 100 24.36 -19.06 -0.16
C ARG A 100 24.40 -19.78 -1.52
N GLY A 101 23.53 -20.76 -1.75
CA GLY A 101 23.40 -21.45 -3.04
C GLY A 101 22.63 -20.63 -4.10
N PRO A 102 22.48 -21.17 -5.31
CA PRO A 102 21.71 -20.54 -6.38
C PRO A 102 20.26 -20.30 -5.94
N ILE A 103 19.83 -19.04 -5.96
CA ILE A 103 18.48 -18.66 -5.51
C ILE A 103 17.40 -19.11 -6.51
N GLY A 104 17.71 -19.21 -7.81
CA GLY A 104 16.79 -19.72 -8.84
C GLY A 104 15.48 -18.95 -8.94
N ASN A 105 14.51 -19.42 -9.71
CA ASN A 105 13.15 -18.87 -9.71
C ASN A 105 12.13 -20.00 -9.61
N ILE A 106 12.25 -20.78 -8.53
CA ILE A 106 11.50 -22.00 -8.32
C ILE A 106 10.28 -21.67 -7.46
N ARG A 107 9.07 -21.89 -8.00
CA ARG A 107 7.84 -21.75 -7.23
C ARG A 107 7.61 -22.97 -6.33
N ASN A 108 7.25 -22.74 -5.08
CA ASN A 108 6.89 -23.78 -4.13
C ASN A 108 5.36 -23.96 -4.08
N LEU A 109 4.83 -24.72 -5.05
CA LEU A 109 3.39 -24.99 -5.15
C LEU A 109 2.82 -25.71 -3.92
N ALA A 110 3.65 -26.50 -3.22
CA ALA A 110 3.23 -27.16 -1.98
C ALA A 110 3.01 -26.14 -0.86
N MET A 111 3.96 -25.21 -0.67
CA MET A 111 3.81 -24.14 0.31
C MET A 111 2.69 -23.17 -0.06
N GLU A 112 2.42 -22.93 -1.35
CA GLU A 112 1.25 -22.16 -1.78
C GLU A 112 -0.06 -22.83 -1.33
N LYS A 113 -0.14 -24.17 -1.41
CA LYS A 113 -1.31 -24.91 -0.89
C LYS A 113 -1.43 -24.82 0.63
N VAL A 114 -0.31 -24.90 1.35
CA VAL A 114 -0.30 -24.75 2.82
C VAL A 114 -0.74 -23.34 3.21
N ALA A 115 -0.29 -22.30 2.48
CA ALA A 115 -0.67 -20.91 2.74
C ALA A 115 -2.20 -20.69 2.69
N ASN A 116 -2.96 -21.46 1.91
CA ASN A 116 -4.43 -21.38 1.90
C ASN A 116 -5.08 -21.81 3.22
N THR A 117 -4.36 -22.53 4.08
CA THR A 117 -4.86 -23.06 5.36
C THR A 117 -4.35 -22.30 6.57
N VAL A 118 -3.44 -21.35 6.35
CA VAL A 118 -2.78 -20.56 7.41
C VAL A 118 -3.32 -19.15 7.41
N PHE A 119 -3.58 -18.62 8.60
CA PHE A 119 -3.88 -17.21 8.80
C PHE A 119 -2.61 -16.48 9.24
N PHE A 120 -2.33 -15.36 8.60
CA PHE A 120 -1.16 -14.53 8.83
C PHE A 120 -1.55 -13.29 9.64
N PRO A 121 -0.79 -12.91 10.67
CA PRO A 121 -1.04 -11.65 11.36
C PRO A 121 -0.74 -10.47 10.45
N CYS A 122 -1.51 -9.39 10.63
CA CYS A 122 -1.24 -8.10 9.97
C CYS A 122 0.18 -7.60 10.31
N LYS A 123 0.89 -6.98 9.35
CA LYS A 123 2.21 -6.37 9.60
C LYS A 123 2.20 -5.31 10.70
N TYR A 124 1.02 -4.73 10.96
CA TYR A 124 0.77 -3.75 12.02
C TYR A 124 0.33 -4.39 13.34
N SER A 125 0.55 -5.70 13.53
CA SER A 125 0.23 -6.38 14.79
C SER A 125 0.99 -5.80 15.98
N LEU A 126 2.26 -5.39 15.77
CA LEU A 126 3.06 -4.73 16.80
C LEU A 126 2.55 -3.35 17.20
N THR A 127 1.81 -2.66 16.32
CA THR A 127 1.15 -1.38 16.62
C THR A 127 -0.29 -1.55 17.11
N GLY A 128 -0.75 -2.79 17.29
CA GLY A 128 -2.02 -3.11 17.96
C GLY A 128 -3.07 -3.78 17.07
N CYS A 129 -2.79 -4.05 15.79
CA CYS A 129 -3.76 -4.73 14.93
C CYS A 129 -3.97 -6.21 15.34
N PRO A 130 -5.18 -6.62 15.75
CA PRO A 130 -5.43 -8.01 16.17
C PRO A 130 -5.76 -8.95 15.00
N ALA A 131 -5.77 -8.45 13.76
CA ALA A 131 -6.27 -9.19 12.61
C ALA A 131 -5.36 -10.37 12.20
N LEU A 132 -5.99 -11.52 11.98
CA LEU A 132 -5.42 -12.72 11.39
C LEU A 132 -6.13 -12.99 10.06
N LEU A 133 -5.38 -12.99 8.95
CA LEU A 133 -5.94 -12.86 7.60
C LEU A 133 -5.44 -13.99 6.69
N SER A 134 -6.24 -14.38 5.70
CA SER A 134 -5.77 -15.26 4.64
C SER A 134 -4.70 -14.54 3.80
N HIS A 135 -3.87 -15.29 3.07
CA HIS A 135 -2.89 -14.68 2.18
C HIS A 135 -3.51 -13.78 1.09
N SER A 136 -4.78 -14.03 0.73
CA SER A 136 -5.50 -13.28 -0.29
C SER A 136 -6.07 -11.96 0.25
N ASP A 137 -6.57 -11.96 1.49
CA ASP A 137 -7.20 -10.77 2.10
C ASP A 137 -6.18 -9.84 2.78
N LYS A 138 -5.00 -10.37 3.14
CA LYS A 138 -3.97 -9.64 3.88
C LYS A 138 -3.50 -8.35 3.17
N PRO A 139 -3.20 -8.33 1.86
CA PRO A 139 -2.77 -7.10 1.18
C PRO A 139 -3.83 -5.99 1.24
N GLU A 140 -5.09 -6.31 0.95
CA GLU A 140 -6.20 -5.36 0.98
C GLU A 140 -6.43 -4.80 2.39
N HIS A 141 -6.43 -5.67 3.41
CA HIS A 141 -6.52 -5.23 4.79
C HIS A 141 -5.38 -4.29 5.17
N GLU A 142 -4.14 -4.63 4.83
CA GLU A 142 -2.96 -3.85 5.22
C GLU A 142 -2.91 -2.46 4.56
N GLU A 143 -3.50 -2.30 3.39
CA GLU A 143 -3.64 -0.99 2.76
C GLU A 143 -4.59 -0.08 3.53
N ALA A 144 -5.67 -0.64 4.09
CA ALA A 144 -6.73 0.07 4.81
C ALA A 144 -6.71 -0.10 6.34
N CYS A 145 -5.64 -0.68 6.90
CA CYS A 145 -5.58 -1.05 8.32
C CYS A 145 -5.52 0.18 9.21
N GLU A 146 -6.46 0.35 10.13
CA GLU A 146 -6.52 1.51 11.05
C GLU A 146 -5.26 1.69 11.92
N PHE A 147 -4.49 0.62 12.17
CA PHE A 147 -3.23 0.63 12.92
C PHE A 147 -1.98 0.92 12.07
N ARG A 148 -2.15 1.16 10.77
CA ARG A 148 -1.07 1.56 9.87
C ARG A 148 -0.54 2.94 10.28
N PRO A 149 0.79 3.10 10.45
CA PRO A 149 1.38 4.41 10.69
C PRO A 149 1.09 5.38 9.56
N TYR A 150 0.82 6.63 9.93
CA TYR A 150 0.66 7.72 8.97
C TYR A 150 2.01 8.13 8.42
N LEU A 151 2.07 8.34 7.11
CA LEU A 151 3.21 8.96 6.44
C LEU A 151 3.05 10.48 6.53
N CYS A 152 4.14 11.22 6.33
CA CYS A 152 4.07 12.68 6.19
C CYS A 152 3.06 13.04 5.07
N PRO A 153 2.03 13.86 5.36
CA PRO A 153 1.01 14.21 4.36
C PRO A 153 1.46 15.30 3.36
N CYS A 154 2.65 15.87 3.53
CA CYS A 154 3.14 16.97 2.68
C CYS A 154 3.45 16.50 1.25
N PRO A 155 2.80 17.06 0.21
CA PRO A 155 3.13 16.83 -1.20
C PRO A 155 4.59 17.16 -1.53
N GLY A 156 5.16 16.43 -2.49
CA GLY A 156 6.49 16.73 -3.05
C GLY A 156 7.69 16.59 -2.10
N ALA A 157 7.48 16.37 -0.80
CA ALA A 157 8.57 16.29 0.16
C ALA A 157 9.25 14.91 0.12
N SER A 158 10.58 14.88 0.06
CA SER A 158 11.41 13.69 0.33
C SER A 158 11.36 13.25 1.81
N CYS A 159 10.29 13.62 2.53
CA CYS A 159 10.11 13.36 3.94
C CYS A 159 9.73 11.88 4.15
N LYS A 160 10.58 11.16 4.87
CA LYS A 160 10.36 9.73 5.19
C LYS A 160 9.78 9.52 6.60
N TRP A 161 9.21 10.58 7.18
CA TRP A 161 8.62 10.50 8.50
C TRP A 161 7.39 9.59 8.48
N GLN A 162 7.26 8.80 9.54
CA GLN A 162 6.12 7.95 9.80
C GLN A 162 5.83 7.95 11.31
N GLY A 163 4.55 7.92 11.69
CA GLY A 163 4.17 7.95 13.09
C GLY A 163 2.67 7.75 13.32
N SER A 164 2.24 7.94 14.56
CA SER A 164 0.82 7.92 14.92
C SER A 164 0.15 9.26 14.61
N LEU A 165 -1.20 9.27 14.56
CA LEU A 165 -1.98 10.44 14.17
C LEU A 165 -1.69 11.69 15.03
N ASP A 166 -1.54 11.51 16.34
CA ASP A 166 -1.24 12.55 17.32
C ASP A 166 0.13 13.22 17.09
N GLN A 167 1.04 12.53 16.42
CA GLN A 167 2.38 13.04 16.12
C GLN A 167 2.45 13.83 14.81
N VAL A 168 1.44 13.73 13.93
CA VAL A 168 1.47 14.31 12.58
C VAL A 168 1.57 15.83 12.63
N MET A 169 0.72 16.50 13.41
CA MET A 169 0.75 17.97 13.50
C MET A 169 2.06 18.48 14.09
N ALA A 170 2.57 17.80 15.13
CA ALA A 170 3.87 18.13 15.70
C ALA A 170 4.97 17.99 14.63
N HIS A 171 4.96 16.90 13.85
CA HIS A 171 5.91 16.71 12.77
C HIS A 171 5.85 17.85 11.72
N LEU A 172 4.65 18.22 11.26
CA LEU A 172 4.46 19.27 10.26
C LEU A 172 5.01 20.63 10.73
N VAL A 173 4.69 21.05 11.95
CA VAL A 173 5.15 22.33 12.52
C VAL A 173 6.68 22.36 12.65
N HIS A 174 7.31 21.26 13.05
CA HIS A 174 8.76 21.22 13.28
C HIS A 174 9.57 21.04 11.99
N SER A 175 9.08 20.20 11.07
CA SER A 175 9.84 19.76 9.89
C SER A 175 9.47 20.51 8.62
N HIS A 176 8.28 21.12 8.57
CA HIS A 176 7.73 21.81 7.40
C HIS A 176 7.33 23.26 7.75
N LYS A 177 8.29 24.05 8.25
CA LYS A 177 8.08 25.43 8.73
C LYS A 177 7.52 26.42 7.70
N SER A 178 7.62 26.09 6.41
CA SER A 178 7.06 26.89 5.31
C SER A 178 5.54 26.78 5.22
N ILE A 179 4.93 25.75 5.82
CA ILE A 179 3.49 25.56 5.78
C ILE A 179 2.83 26.54 6.75
N THR A 180 2.14 27.52 6.18
CA THR A 180 1.38 28.50 6.96
C THR A 180 0.09 27.86 7.48
N THR A 181 -0.29 28.18 8.72
CA THR A 181 -1.56 27.75 9.33
C THR A 181 -2.48 28.94 9.53
N LEU A 182 -3.69 28.88 8.96
CA LEU A 182 -4.75 29.86 9.16
C LEU A 182 -5.85 29.28 10.06
N GLN A 183 -6.49 30.16 10.84
CA GLN A 183 -7.60 29.81 11.75
C GLN A 183 -8.91 30.30 11.14
N GLY A 184 -9.97 29.52 11.32
CA GLY A 184 -11.31 29.87 10.86
C GLY A 184 -11.88 28.87 9.85
N GLU A 185 -13.21 28.82 9.80
CA GLU A 185 -13.95 27.94 8.89
C GLU A 185 -14.03 28.49 7.46
N ASP A 186 -13.86 29.80 7.28
CA ASP A 186 -13.84 30.48 5.97
C ASP A 186 -12.55 31.29 5.82
N ILE A 187 -11.71 30.91 4.86
CA ILE A 187 -10.40 31.52 4.62
C ILE A 187 -10.14 31.68 3.12
N VAL A 188 -9.09 32.44 2.77
CA VAL A 188 -8.58 32.53 1.41
C VAL A 188 -7.21 31.87 1.32
N PHE A 189 -7.12 30.82 0.52
CA PHE A 189 -5.86 30.19 0.15
C PHE A 189 -5.28 30.88 -1.09
N LEU A 190 -4.18 31.60 -0.90
CA LEU A 190 -3.50 32.32 -1.97
C LEU A 190 -2.32 31.49 -2.52
N ALA A 191 -2.47 30.98 -3.75
CA ALA A 191 -1.39 30.36 -4.50
C ALA A 191 -0.63 31.42 -5.31
N THR A 192 0.62 31.70 -4.95
CA THR A 192 1.46 32.71 -5.61
C THR A 192 2.21 32.13 -6.79
N ASP A 193 2.42 32.93 -7.83
CA ASP A 193 3.24 32.58 -9.00
C ASP A 193 2.77 31.28 -9.71
N ILE A 194 1.47 31.14 -9.96
CA ILE A 194 0.88 29.93 -10.58
C ILE A 194 1.41 29.64 -12.00
N ASN A 195 2.01 30.64 -12.63
CA ASN A 195 2.58 30.56 -13.97
C ASN A 195 4.00 29.99 -14.00
N LEU A 196 4.60 29.64 -12.84
CA LEU A 196 5.91 29.00 -12.81
C LEU A 196 5.94 27.73 -13.70
N PRO A 197 7.01 27.53 -14.49
CA PRO A 197 7.12 26.37 -15.36
C PRO A 197 7.31 25.08 -14.54
N GLY A 198 6.77 23.98 -15.06
CA GLY A 198 6.89 22.65 -14.46
C GLY A 198 5.82 22.34 -13.41
N ALA A 199 6.04 21.24 -12.70
CA ALA A 199 5.18 20.78 -11.61
C ALA A 199 5.52 21.55 -10.32
N VAL A 200 4.50 22.10 -9.68
CA VAL A 200 4.61 22.93 -8.47
C VAL A 200 3.45 22.61 -7.56
N ASP A 201 3.73 22.49 -6.26
CA ASP A 201 2.74 22.24 -5.22
C ASP A 201 2.64 23.43 -4.28
N TRP A 202 1.40 23.85 -4.00
CA TRP A 202 1.09 24.80 -2.94
C TRP A 202 0.35 24.09 -1.82
N VAL A 203 0.77 24.36 -0.59
CA VAL A 203 0.24 23.69 0.59
C VAL A 203 -0.02 24.71 1.69
N MET A 204 -1.17 24.62 2.32
CA MET A 204 -1.55 25.44 3.47
C MET A 204 -2.32 24.60 4.48
N MET A 205 -2.22 24.96 5.76
CA MET A 205 -3.06 24.37 6.81
C MET A 205 -4.19 25.33 7.19
N GLN A 206 -5.40 24.79 7.31
CA GLN A 206 -6.56 25.44 7.88
C GLN A 206 -6.94 24.74 9.19
N SER A 207 -7.26 25.50 10.23
CA SER A 207 -7.68 24.97 11.53
C SER A 207 -9.04 25.51 11.91
N CYS A 208 -10.00 24.60 12.12
CA CYS A 208 -11.37 24.90 12.52
C CYS A 208 -12.03 23.66 13.15
N PHE A 209 -13.08 23.85 13.95
CA PHE A 209 -13.80 22.76 14.65
C PHE A 209 -12.91 21.84 15.50
N GLY A 210 -11.75 22.30 15.98
CA GLY A 210 -10.79 21.48 16.71
C GLY A 210 -10.01 20.47 15.83
N HIS A 211 -10.09 20.62 14.51
CA HIS A 211 -9.41 19.79 13.53
C HIS A 211 -8.49 20.63 12.64
N HIS A 212 -7.57 19.94 11.96
CA HIS A 212 -6.64 20.55 11.01
C HIS A 212 -6.85 19.94 9.62
N PHE A 213 -6.93 20.81 8.62
CA PHE A 213 -7.17 20.46 7.24
C PHE A 213 -6.01 20.98 6.39
N MET A 214 -5.40 20.10 5.61
CA MET A 214 -4.37 20.43 4.65
C MET A 214 -5.03 20.73 3.30
N LEU A 215 -4.77 21.93 2.80
CA LEU A 215 -5.16 22.39 1.48
C LEU A 215 -4.00 22.12 0.53
N VAL A 216 -4.27 21.40 -0.55
CA VAL A 216 -3.29 21.07 -1.57
C VAL A 216 -3.78 21.59 -2.90
N LEU A 217 -2.95 22.40 -3.56
CA LEU A 217 -3.07 22.73 -4.98
C LEU A 217 -1.84 22.17 -5.67
N GLU A 218 -2.04 21.17 -6.52
CA GLU A 218 -0.98 20.51 -7.28
C GLU A 218 -1.11 20.89 -8.75
N LYS A 219 -0.03 21.37 -9.35
CA LYS A 219 0.06 21.64 -10.79
C LYS A 219 0.80 20.49 -11.46
N GLN A 220 0.11 19.75 -12.30
CA GLN A 220 0.70 18.66 -13.09
C GLN A 220 0.79 19.04 -14.56
N GLU A 221 1.85 18.59 -15.22
CA GLU A 221 1.99 18.65 -16.67
C GLU A 221 1.53 17.33 -17.28
N LYS A 222 0.43 17.36 -18.06
CA LYS A 222 -0.02 16.22 -18.85
C LYS A 222 0.72 16.17 -20.20
N TYR A 223 0.41 15.14 -21.00
CA TYR A 223 0.91 14.99 -22.36
C TYR A 223 0.70 16.27 -23.19
N ASP A 224 1.65 16.57 -24.07
CA ASP A 224 1.65 17.74 -24.96
C ASP A 224 1.65 19.12 -24.26
N GLY A 225 2.22 19.23 -23.06
CA GLY A 225 2.42 20.52 -22.37
C GLY A 225 1.13 21.12 -21.79
N HIS A 226 0.04 20.36 -21.80
CA HIS A 226 -1.21 20.77 -21.15
C HIS A 226 -1.08 20.67 -19.63
N GLN A 227 -1.02 21.82 -18.96
CA GLN A 227 -0.97 21.88 -17.51
C GLN A 227 -2.37 21.88 -16.90
N GLN A 228 -2.54 21.12 -15.82
CA GLN A 228 -3.76 21.05 -15.04
C GLN A 228 -3.47 21.27 -13.56
N PHE A 229 -4.40 21.95 -12.90
CA PHE A 229 -4.41 22.21 -11.49
C PHE A 229 -5.41 21.28 -10.81
N PHE A 230 -5.01 20.72 -9.67
CA PHE A 230 -5.83 19.85 -8.84
C PHE A 230 -5.85 20.42 -7.43
N ALA A 231 -7.04 20.84 -6.97
CA ALA A 231 -7.23 21.40 -5.64
C ALA A 231 -8.09 20.47 -4.79
N VAL A 232 -7.55 20.07 -3.63
CA VAL A 232 -8.17 19.08 -2.73
C VAL A 232 -7.90 19.42 -1.28
N VAL A 233 -8.85 19.07 -0.41
CA VAL A 233 -8.73 19.26 1.04
C VAL A 233 -8.61 17.91 1.71
N GLN A 234 -7.63 17.80 2.61
CA GLN A 234 -7.34 16.60 3.36
C GLN A 234 -7.43 16.87 4.87
N LEU A 235 -8.25 16.12 5.60
CA LEU A 235 -8.32 16.15 7.06
C LEU A 235 -7.12 15.39 7.68
N ILE A 236 -6.43 16.04 8.63
CA ILE A 236 -5.50 15.38 9.57
C ILE A 236 -6.33 14.58 10.60
N GLY A 237 -6.82 13.42 10.18
CA GLY A 237 -7.74 12.60 10.95
C GLY A 237 -8.11 11.31 10.23
N SER A 238 -8.98 10.51 10.83
CA SER A 238 -9.51 9.26 10.27
C SER A 238 -10.58 9.51 9.21
N ARG A 239 -10.91 8.47 8.41
CA ARG A 239 -12.02 8.51 7.44
C ARG A 239 -13.35 8.86 8.11
N LYS A 240 -13.68 8.18 9.22
CA LYS A 240 -14.91 8.44 10.00
C LYS A 240 -15.02 9.88 10.49
N GLN A 241 -13.89 10.52 10.81
CA GLN A 241 -13.88 11.93 11.18
C GLN A 241 -14.12 12.82 9.98
N ALA A 242 -13.50 12.50 8.84
CA ALA A 242 -13.62 13.24 7.59
C ALA A 242 -15.07 13.28 7.08
N ASP A 243 -15.80 12.18 7.24
CA ASP A 243 -17.21 12.06 6.84
C ASP A 243 -18.15 13.06 7.53
N ASN A 244 -17.74 13.68 8.66
CA ASN A 244 -18.55 14.69 9.36
C ASN A 244 -18.37 16.11 8.81
N PHE A 245 -17.56 16.28 7.76
CA PHE A 245 -17.22 17.59 7.21
C PHE A 245 -17.48 17.64 5.71
N ILE A 246 -17.81 18.84 5.25
CA ILE A 246 -17.85 19.19 3.82
C ILE A 246 -16.93 20.40 3.65
N TYR A 247 -16.13 20.39 2.60
CA TYR A 247 -15.36 21.55 2.18
C TYR A 247 -15.92 22.10 0.88
N ARG A 248 -15.85 23.42 0.73
CA ARG A 248 -16.13 24.15 -0.52
C ARG A 248 -14.86 24.88 -0.96
N LEU A 249 -14.44 24.64 -2.20
CA LEU A 249 -13.42 25.43 -2.88
C LEU A 249 -14.10 26.31 -3.91
N GLU A 250 -13.76 27.59 -3.92
CA GLU A 250 -14.37 28.55 -4.82
C GLU A 250 -13.33 29.50 -5.44
N LEU A 251 -13.33 29.57 -6.77
CA LEU A 251 -12.60 30.57 -7.54
C LEU A 251 -13.56 31.69 -7.94
N ASN A 252 -13.21 32.92 -7.60
CA ASN A 252 -14.01 34.11 -7.91
C ASN A 252 -13.30 35.02 -8.88
N GLY A 253 -13.99 35.39 -9.95
CA GLY A 253 -13.49 36.28 -11.00
C GLY A 253 -14.56 37.27 -11.42
N HIS A 254 -14.23 38.20 -12.31
CA HIS A 254 -15.19 39.22 -12.73
C HIS A 254 -16.42 38.59 -13.41
N LYS A 255 -17.56 38.63 -12.71
CA LYS A 255 -18.86 38.04 -13.10
C LYS A 255 -18.79 36.51 -13.36
N ARG A 256 -17.84 35.83 -12.73
CA ARG A 256 -17.63 34.38 -12.90
C ARG A 256 -17.30 33.74 -11.57
N ARG A 257 -17.75 32.51 -11.39
CA ARG A 257 -17.50 31.71 -10.20
C ARG A 257 -17.40 30.24 -10.59
N LEU A 258 -16.40 29.55 -10.05
CA LEU A 258 -16.25 28.10 -10.16
C LEU A 258 -16.22 27.55 -8.73
N THR A 259 -17.08 26.57 -8.44
CA THR A 259 -17.25 26.03 -7.09
C THR A 259 -17.19 24.51 -7.13
N TRP A 260 -16.51 23.91 -6.16
CA TRP A 260 -16.47 22.48 -5.91
C TRP A 260 -16.75 22.22 -4.44
N GLU A 261 -17.62 21.26 -4.14
CA GLU A 261 -17.95 20.83 -2.78
C GLU A 261 -17.79 19.32 -2.67
N ALA A 262 -17.10 18.86 -1.62
CA ALA A 262 -16.91 17.44 -1.36
C ALA A 262 -16.57 17.19 0.12
N THR A 263 -16.55 15.92 0.52
CA THR A 263 -16.02 15.49 1.81
C THR A 263 -14.49 15.52 1.79
N PRO A 264 -13.81 16.05 2.82
CA PRO A 264 -12.35 16.02 2.91
C PRO A 264 -11.81 14.59 2.83
N ARG A 265 -10.64 14.40 2.23
CA ARG A 265 -9.95 13.10 2.29
C ARG A 265 -9.29 12.91 3.64
N SER A 266 -9.20 11.68 4.13
CA SER A 266 -8.35 11.42 5.29
C SER A 266 -6.87 11.41 4.87
N ILE A 267 -6.00 12.06 5.65
CA ILE A 267 -4.89 11.33 6.28
C ILE A 267 -4.40 10.03 5.65
N HIS A 268 -5.19 9.02 5.97
CA HIS A 268 -4.92 7.62 5.78
C HIS A 268 -4.98 7.20 4.31
N GLU A 269 -5.86 7.84 3.55
CA GLU A 269 -6.08 7.58 2.13
C GLU A 269 -5.09 8.35 1.26
N GLY A 270 -4.63 9.51 1.75
CA GLY A 270 -3.86 10.45 0.94
C GLY A 270 -4.74 11.21 -0.06
N VAL A 271 -4.09 12.01 -0.89
CA VAL A 271 -4.76 12.79 -1.96
C VAL A 271 -4.52 12.21 -3.36
N GLN A 272 -3.53 11.34 -3.52
CA GLN A 272 -3.10 10.88 -4.84
C GLN A 272 -4.17 10.11 -5.61
N ALA A 273 -4.93 9.24 -4.93
CA ALA A 273 -6.03 8.52 -5.57
C ALA A 273 -7.13 9.47 -6.08
N ALA A 274 -7.43 10.54 -5.32
CA ALA A 274 -8.40 11.56 -5.72
C ALA A 274 -7.92 12.37 -6.94
N ILE A 275 -6.64 12.75 -6.95
CA ILE A 275 -6.01 13.46 -8.08
C ILE A 275 -6.02 12.58 -9.35
N MET A 276 -5.60 11.32 -9.23
CA MET A 276 -5.56 10.37 -10.36
C MET A 276 -6.95 10.10 -10.96
N SER A 277 -8.00 10.08 -10.12
CA SER A 277 -9.38 9.87 -10.55
C SER A 277 -10.13 11.17 -10.90
N SER A 278 -9.48 12.33 -10.75
CA SER A 278 -10.10 13.65 -10.92
C SER A 278 -11.31 13.88 -9.99
N ASP A 279 -11.32 13.26 -8.81
CA ASP A 279 -12.32 13.44 -7.75
C ASP A 279 -11.89 14.56 -6.79
N CYS A 280 -11.69 15.76 -7.38
CA CYS A 280 -11.33 17.00 -6.72
C CYS A 280 -11.62 18.20 -7.67
N LEU A 281 -11.34 19.43 -7.24
CA LEU A 281 -11.48 20.59 -8.12
C LEU A 281 -10.35 20.57 -9.17
N VAL A 282 -10.71 20.38 -10.44
CA VAL A 282 -9.77 20.34 -11.55
C VAL A 282 -10.03 21.50 -12.52
N PHE A 283 -8.97 22.19 -12.92
CA PHE A 283 -9.05 23.24 -13.93
C PHE A 283 -7.73 23.36 -14.70
N ASP A 284 -7.78 23.87 -15.93
CA ASP A 284 -6.59 24.10 -16.74
C ASP A 284 -5.99 25.51 -16.52
N THR A 285 -4.84 25.77 -17.13
CA THR A 285 -4.18 27.08 -17.07
C THR A 285 -5.05 28.21 -17.65
N SER A 286 -5.89 27.93 -18.64
CA SER A 286 -6.77 28.95 -19.24
C SER A 286 -7.81 29.42 -18.22
N ILE A 287 -8.43 28.48 -17.50
CA ILE A 287 -9.36 28.76 -16.41
C ILE A 287 -8.63 29.49 -15.27
N ALA A 288 -7.45 29.01 -14.87
CA ALA A 288 -6.66 29.65 -13.81
C ALA A 288 -6.41 31.14 -14.11
N GLN A 289 -6.08 31.49 -15.36
CA GLN A 289 -5.85 32.88 -15.79
C GLN A 289 -7.11 33.76 -15.74
N LEU A 290 -8.32 33.18 -15.83
CA LEU A 290 -9.56 33.96 -15.69
C LEU A 290 -9.85 34.37 -14.24
N PHE A 291 -9.25 33.67 -13.28
CA PHE A 291 -9.46 33.85 -11.84
C PHE A 291 -8.25 34.43 -11.11
N ALA A 292 -7.07 34.41 -11.74
CA ALA A 292 -5.85 34.92 -11.15
C ALA A 292 -5.73 36.46 -11.31
N ASP A 293 -5.15 37.10 -10.30
CA ASP A 293 -4.72 38.50 -10.34
C ASP A 293 -3.20 38.57 -10.19
N SER A 294 -2.53 39.18 -11.18
CA SER A 294 -1.08 39.39 -11.16
C SER A 294 -0.27 38.12 -10.93
N GLY A 295 -0.76 36.98 -11.44
CA GLY A 295 -0.12 35.66 -11.29
C GLY A 295 -0.44 34.91 -10.00
N ASN A 296 -1.27 35.49 -9.12
CA ASN A 296 -1.72 34.86 -7.88
C ASN A 296 -3.16 34.38 -8.02
N LEU A 297 -3.45 33.16 -7.55
CA LEU A 297 -4.79 32.58 -7.53
C LEU A 297 -5.31 32.53 -6.10
N GLY A 298 -6.39 33.26 -5.83
CA GLY A 298 -7.12 33.18 -4.58
C GLY A 298 -8.21 32.11 -4.65
N ILE A 299 -8.17 31.15 -3.74
CA ILE A 299 -9.19 30.11 -3.58
C ILE A 299 -9.89 30.34 -2.25
N ASN A 300 -11.18 30.65 -2.28
CA ASN A 300 -11.97 30.69 -1.05
C ASN A 300 -12.21 29.26 -0.59
N VAL A 301 -11.90 28.99 0.68
CA VAL A 301 -12.04 27.68 1.29
C VAL A 301 -12.96 27.79 2.50
N THR A 302 -14.12 27.16 2.38
CA THR A 302 -15.08 27.04 3.47
C THR A 302 -15.13 25.60 3.95
N ILE A 303 -15.06 25.36 5.26
CA ILE A 303 -15.28 24.05 5.89
C ILE A 303 -16.53 24.14 6.75
N SER A 304 -17.43 23.18 6.63
CA SER A 304 -18.63 23.07 7.45
C SER A 304 -18.83 21.64 7.94
N LEU A 305 -19.68 21.48 8.95
CA LEU A 305 -20.18 20.16 9.33
C LEU A 305 -21.14 19.64 8.25
N SER A 306 -21.11 18.32 7.99
CA SER A 306 -22.00 17.64 7.03
C SER A 306 -23.42 17.48 7.56
#